data_AF-A0A925MLU3-F1
#
_entry.id   AF-A0A925MLU3-F1
#
_cell.length_a   1.000
_cell.length_b   1.000
_cell.length_c   1.000
_cell.angle_alpha   90.00
_cell.angle_beta   90.00
_cell.angle_gamma   90.00
#
_symmetry.space_group_name_H-M   'P 1'
#
loop_
_entity.id
_entity.type
_entity.pdbx_description
1 polymer ?
#
loop_
_entity_poly.entity_id
_entity_poly.type
_entity_poly.pdbx_seq_one_letter_code
_entity_poly.pdbx_strand_id
1 'polypeptide(L)'
;GEGKKAIGVFLIGLQPRNLYMIRDYLIRDSEAEPSSHPYPRDEGSYLMVLTGVTKSLDDVAEIAAKLGRTEEVHPEIGLIVVRVNNELFVAGAAEKLNNKKDPAFYELNMRELDSIDLDRVKRAVERLADAEPSIYRTDISRTLTMLMNNGGVKFHDELSRALIVWAEEPGPAGEAALKVLEKYNSEETTVPESLVALIVKEQTIAAIPAINTIWLKNPNLWEVHYKELGSAIEPMVLKQINAKSAPLRRSALQLLGEIGTNKSLSALQNLTDTGNPEVRLLTDRAIESISNR
;
A
#
# COMPACT_ATOMS: atom_id res chain seq x y z
N GLY A 1 -5.98 -13.46 -30.93
CA GLY A 1 -5.49 -12.11 -30.65
C GLY A 1 -6.32 -11.56 -29.53
N GLU A 2 -5.73 -11.40 -28.35
CA GLU A 2 -6.44 -10.88 -27.16
C GLU A 2 -6.60 -9.37 -27.30
N GLY A 3 -7.54 -8.97 -28.16
CA GLY A 3 -8.03 -7.60 -28.22
C GLY A 3 -8.93 -7.34 -27.03
N LYS A 4 -8.90 -6.10 -26.53
CA LYS A 4 -9.87 -5.54 -25.58
C LYS A 4 -11.30 -5.96 -25.95
N LYS A 5 -12.06 -6.50 -25.00
CA LYS A 5 -13.43 -7.00 -25.22
C LYS A 5 -14.46 -6.18 -24.44
N ALA A 6 -15.71 -6.30 -24.84
CA ALA A 6 -16.84 -5.85 -24.05
C ALA A 6 -17.45 -7.05 -23.32
N ILE A 7 -17.74 -6.91 -22.03
CA ILE A 7 -18.40 -7.93 -21.19
C ILE A 7 -19.64 -7.29 -20.56
N GLY A 8 -20.78 -7.97 -20.66
CA GLY A 8 -22.01 -7.58 -20.00
C GLY A 8 -22.12 -8.21 -18.61
N VAL A 9 -22.53 -7.43 -17.61
CA VAL A 9 -22.96 -7.93 -16.31
C VAL A 9 -24.41 -7.49 -16.09
N PHE A 10 -25.35 -8.42 -16.16
CA PHE A 10 -26.77 -8.18 -15.92
C PHE A 10 -27.08 -8.33 -14.44
N LEU A 11 -27.35 -7.21 -13.79
CA LEU A 11 -27.61 -7.09 -12.36
C LEU A 11 -29.12 -7.12 -12.12
N ILE A 12 -29.61 -8.13 -11.39
CA ILE A 12 -31.04 -8.31 -11.07
C ILE A 12 -31.33 -7.85 -9.65
N GLY A 13 -32.38 -7.05 -9.47
CA GLY A 13 -32.87 -6.64 -8.14
C GLY A 13 -31.96 -5.64 -7.43
N LEU A 14 -31.21 -4.84 -8.18
CA LEU A 14 -30.33 -3.81 -7.64
C LEU A 14 -31.13 -2.60 -7.13
N GLN A 15 -30.92 -2.23 -5.87
CA GLN A 15 -31.45 -0.97 -5.35
C GLN A 15 -30.71 0.22 -5.98
N PRO A 16 -31.42 1.26 -6.48
CA PRO A 16 -30.79 2.39 -7.19
C PRO A 16 -29.68 3.09 -6.43
N ARG A 17 -29.78 3.17 -5.09
CA ARG A 17 -28.77 3.80 -4.23
C ARG A 17 -27.40 3.12 -4.28
N ASN A 18 -27.34 1.84 -4.65
CA ASN A 18 -26.10 1.05 -4.70
C ASN A 18 -25.47 1.06 -6.10
N LEU A 19 -26.15 1.63 -7.11
CA LEU A 19 -25.76 1.50 -8.52
C LEU A 19 -24.35 2.02 -8.81
N TYR A 20 -24.04 3.23 -8.37
CA TYR A 20 -22.75 3.85 -8.67
C TYR A 20 -21.60 3.17 -7.94
N MET A 21 -21.82 2.74 -6.70
CA MET A 21 -20.84 1.97 -5.94
C MET A 21 -20.52 0.63 -6.63
N ILE A 22 -21.54 -0.10 -7.10
CA ILE A 22 -21.33 -1.34 -7.86
C ILE A 22 -20.65 -1.08 -9.20
N ARG A 23 -21.05 -0.02 -9.92
CA ARG A 23 -20.40 0.39 -11.17
C ARG A 23 -18.90 0.62 -10.95
N ASP A 24 -18.56 1.43 -9.95
CA ASP A 24 -17.19 1.81 -9.67
C ASP A 24 -16.34 0.61 -9.21
N TYR A 25 -16.95 -0.30 -8.44
CA TYR A 25 -16.35 -1.59 -8.11
C TYR A 25 -16.05 -2.42 -9.35
N LEU A 26 -17.05 -2.64 -10.23
CA LEU A 26 -16.88 -3.47 -11.42
C LEU A 26 -15.82 -2.89 -12.35
N ILE A 27 -15.84 -1.58 -12.61
CA ILE A 27 -14.84 -0.91 -13.46
C ILE A 27 -13.44 -1.10 -12.90
N ARG A 28 -13.26 -0.83 -11.60
CA ARG A 28 -11.96 -0.91 -10.92
C ARG A 28 -11.41 -2.33 -10.93
N ASP A 29 -12.19 -3.28 -10.42
CA ASP A 29 -11.71 -4.64 -10.19
C ASP A 29 -11.59 -5.43 -11.49
N SER A 30 -12.36 -5.09 -12.54
CA SER A 30 -12.20 -5.69 -13.87
C SER A 30 -11.19 -4.96 -14.75
N GLU A 31 -10.58 -3.87 -14.28
CA GLU A 31 -9.69 -3.00 -15.08
C GLU A 31 -10.37 -2.49 -16.37
N ALA A 32 -11.68 -2.27 -16.33
CA ALA A 32 -12.42 -1.76 -17.49
C ALA A 32 -12.14 -0.26 -17.71
N GLU A 33 -12.44 0.21 -18.91
CA GLU A 33 -12.34 1.64 -19.23
C GLU A 33 -13.38 2.46 -18.46
N PRO A 34 -13.06 3.71 -18.06
CA PRO A 34 -14.00 4.59 -17.36
C PRO A 34 -15.29 4.92 -18.13
N SER A 35 -15.29 4.68 -19.46
CA SER A 35 -16.45 4.82 -20.34
C SER A 35 -17.51 3.73 -20.14
N SER A 36 -17.20 2.67 -19.39
CA SER A 36 -18.14 1.60 -19.05
C SER A 36 -19.38 2.15 -18.34
N HIS A 37 -20.56 1.64 -18.71
CA HIS A 37 -21.82 2.29 -18.34
C HIS A 37 -22.93 1.30 -17.97
N PRO A 38 -23.72 1.58 -16.91
CA PRO A 38 -24.92 0.82 -16.60
C PRO A 38 -26.11 1.31 -17.42
N TYR A 39 -26.81 0.39 -18.07
CA TYR A 39 -28.05 0.67 -18.78
C TYR A 39 -29.23 0.15 -17.97
N PRO A 40 -30.21 1.00 -17.59
CA PRO A 40 -31.37 0.56 -16.85
C PRO A 40 -32.21 -0.43 -17.65
N ARG A 41 -32.84 -1.35 -16.92
CA ARG A 41 -33.81 -2.35 -17.39
C ARG A 41 -34.99 -2.36 -16.41
N ASP A 42 -35.97 -3.21 -16.68
CA ASP A 42 -37.18 -3.27 -15.87
C ASP A 42 -36.90 -3.81 -14.45
N GLU A 43 -37.76 -3.41 -13.51
CA GLU A 43 -37.83 -3.96 -12.14
C GLU A 43 -36.52 -3.86 -11.32
N GLY A 44 -35.78 -2.76 -11.46
CA GLY A 44 -34.52 -2.56 -10.73
C GLY A 44 -33.38 -3.42 -11.26
N SER A 45 -33.48 -3.89 -12.51
CA SER A 45 -32.40 -4.57 -13.20
C SER A 45 -31.55 -3.59 -14.01
N TYR A 46 -30.28 -3.89 -14.20
CA TYR A 46 -29.34 -3.08 -14.97
C TYR A 46 -28.43 -3.97 -15.80
N LEU A 47 -28.16 -3.60 -17.05
CA LEU A 47 -27.06 -4.17 -17.82
C LEU A 47 -25.84 -3.27 -17.67
N MET A 48 -24.85 -3.69 -16.89
CA MET A 48 -23.54 -3.04 -16.87
C MET A 48 -22.73 -3.51 -18.08
N VAL A 49 -22.30 -2.59 -18.94
CA VAL A 49 -21.41 -2.91 -20.06
C VAL A 49 -20.00 -2.45 -19.69
N LEU A 50 -19.11 -3.41 -19.46
CA LEU A 50 -17.70 -3.19 -19.19
C LEU A 50 -16.95 -3.21 -20.53
N THR A 51 -16.30 -2.10 -20.87
CA THR A 51 -15.55 -1.96 -22.13
C THR A 51 -14.06 -1.94 -21.87
N GLY A 52 -13.27 -2.35 -22.87
CA GLY A 52 -11.81 -2.29 -22.74
C GLY A 52 -11.22 -3.34 -21.81
N VAL A 53 -11.99 -4.36 -21.43
CA VAL A 53 -11.60 -5.37 -20.45
C VAL A 53 -10.51 -6.27 -21.03
N THR A 54 -9.46 -6.48 -20.24
CA THR A 54 -8.34 -7.40 -20.53
C THR A 54 -8.50 -8.75 -19.84
N LYS A 55 -9.25 -8.79 -18.72
CA LYS A 55 -9.57 -10.02 -17.97
C LYS A 55 -10.48 -10.97 -18.76
N SER A 56 -10.45 -12.25 -18.41
CA SER A 56 -11.34 -13.25 -19.00
C SER A 56 -12.79 -13.09 -18.51
N LEU A 57 -13.73 -13.76 -19.18
CA LEU A 57 -15.13 -13.78 -18.74
C LEU A 57 -15.26 -14.40 -17.34
N ASP A 58 -14.50 -15.46 -17.06
CA ASP A 58 -14.50 -16.16 -15.78
C ASP A 58 -13.97 -15.25 -14.67
N ASP A 59 -12.88 -14.51 -14.91
CA ASP A 59 -12.36 -13.53 -13.95
C ASP A 59 -13.41 -12.45 -13.63
N VAL A 60 -14.12 -11.94 -14.64
CA VAL A 60 -15.20 -10.95 -14.42
C VAL A 60 -16.38 -11.57 -13.70
N ALA A 61 -16.67 -12.86 -13.92
CA ALA A 61 -17.71 -13.57 -13.19
C ALA A 61 -17.36 -13.71 -11.70
N GLU A 62 -16.10 -13.99 -11.36
CA GLU A 62 -15.61 -14.02 -9.98
C GLU A 62 -15.70 -12.63 -9.31
N ILE A 63 -15.35 -11.57 -10.04
CA ILE A 63 -15.53 -10.19 -9.56
C ILE A 63 -17.01 -9.90 -9.31
N ALA A 64 -17.88 -10.23 -10.26
CA ALA A 64 -19.32 -9.98 -10.16
C ALA A 64 -20.00 -10.83 -9.06
N ALA A 65 -19.45 -12.00 -8.74
CA ALA A 65 -19.95 -12.87 -7.67
C ALA A 65 -19.88 -12.21 -6.28
N LYS A 66 -19.01 -11.20 -6.06
CA LYS A 66 -19.02 -10.43 -4.79
C LYS A 66 -20.28 -9.59 -4.59
N LEU A 67 -21.10 -9.43 -5.64
CA LEU A 67 -22.32 -8.63 -5.60
C LEU A 67 -23.56 -9.45 -5.17
N GLY A 68 -23.46 -10.78 -5.16
CA GLY A 68 -24.58 -11.66 -4.86
C GLY A 68 -24.42 -13.06 -5.47
N ARG A 69 -25.50 -13.61 -6.04
CA ARG A 69 -25.47 -14.95 -6.65
C ARG A 69 -25.37 -14.84 -8.16
N THR A 70 -24.35 -15.44 -8.74
CA THR A 70 -24.27 -15.67 -10.19
C THR A 70 -25.33 -16.72 -10.58
N GLU A 71 -26.30 -16.32 -11.40
CA GLU A 71 -27.39 -17.19 -11.85
C GLU A 71 -26.98 -17.94 -13.13
N GLU A 72 -26.43 -17.20 -14.09
CA GLU A 72 -26.10 -17.70 -15.43
C GLU A 72 -24.85 -17.01 -15.97
N VAL A 73 -24.10 -17.71 -16.81
CA VAL A 73 -23.01 -17.16 -17.62
C VAL A 73 -23.25 -17.61 -19.05
N HIS A 74 -23.21 -16.67 -19.99
CA HIS A 74 -23.44 -16.86 -21.42
C HIS A 74 -22.16 -16.51 -22.19
N PRO A 75 -21.24 -17.46 -22.37
CA PRO A 75 -19.94 -17.21 -23.01
C PRO A 75 -20.05 -16.72 -24.47
N GLU A 76 -21.09 -17.15 -25.18
CA GLU A 76 -21.34 -16.85 -26.59
C GLU A 76 -21.57 -15.36 -26.86
N ILE A 77 -22.08 -14.63 -25.87
CA ILE A 77 -22.32 -13.19 -25.92
C ILE A 77 -21.54 -12.41 -24.85
N GLY A 78 -20.68 -13.10 -24.08
CA GLY A 78 -19.90 -12.50 -23.00
C GLY A 78 -20.76 -11.82 -21.94
N LEU A 79 -21.81 -12.50 -21.47
CA LEU A 79 -22.77 -11.97 -20.49
C LEU A 79 -22.75 -12.79 -19.20
N ILE A 80 -22.71 -12.11 -18.06
CA ILE A 80 -22.82 -12.70 -16.71
C ILE A 80 -24.11 -12.18 -16.08
N VAL A 81 -24.93 -13.06 -15.53
CA VAL A 81 -26.19 -12.71 -14.86
C VAL A 81 -26.02 -12.88 -13.36
N VAL A 82 -26.22 -11.80 -12.60
CA VAL A 82 -26.05 -11.77 -11.15
C VAL A 82 -27.30 -11.26 -10.47
N ARG A 83 -27.85 -12.06 -9.55
CA ARG A 83 -28.85 -11.59 -8.59
C ARG A 83 -28.15 -10.88 -7.44
N VAL A 84 -28.37 -9.58 -7.33
CA VAL A 84 -27.70 -8.73 -6.36
C VAL A 84 -28.25 -8.97 -4.96
N ASN A 85 -27.36 -9.18 -3.98
CA ASN A 85 -27.71 -9.19 -2.57
C ASN A 85 -27.45 -7.80 -1.96
N ASN A 86 -28.51 -7.00 -1.84
CA ASN A 86 -28.39 -5.63 -1.34
C ASN A 86 -27.95 -5.54 0.14
N GLU A 87 -28.07 -6.62 0.92
CA GLU A 87 -27.62 -6.62 2.32
C GLU A 87 -26.10 -6.56 2.46
N LEU A 88 -25.34 -6.99 1.43
CA LEU A 88 -23.87 -6.89 1.41
C LEU A 88 -23.38 -5.43 1.48
N PHE A 89 -24.23 -4.49 1.08
CA PHE A 89 -23.91 -3.08 1.02
C PHE A 89 -24.34 -2.30 2.25
N VAL A 90 -24.99 -2.97 3.21
CA VAL A 90 -25.37 -2.36 4.49
C VAL A 90 -24.18 -2.46 5.43
N ALA A 91 -23.75 -1.32 5.98
CA ALA A 91 -22.67 -1.25 6.95
C ALA A 91 -23.06 -1.88 8.29
N GLY A 92 -22.08 -2.44 9.00
CA GLY A 92 -22.26 -2.86 10.38
C GLY A 92 -22.69 -1.70 11.30
N ALA A 93 -23.28 -2.05 12.46
CA ALA A 93 -23.69 -1.05 13.44
C ALA A 93 -22.49 -0.19 13.91
N ALA A 94 -22.58 1.13 13.72
CA ALA A 94 -21.48 2.06 13.98
C ALA A 94 -20.97 2.00 15.42
N GLU A 95 -21.85 1.83 16.40
CA GLU A 95 -21.47 1.72 17.81
C GLU A 95 -20.53 0.54 18.07
N LYS A 96 -20.79 -0.61 17.42
CA LYS A 96 -19.97 -1.82 17.56
C LYS A 96 -18.69 -1.74 16.77
N LEU A 97 -18.76 -1.22 15.54
CA LEU A 97 -17.60 -1.04 14.67
C LEU A 97 -16.51 -0.16 15.29
N ASN A 98 -16.89 0.80 16.14
CA ASN A 98 -15.96 1.74 16.79
C ASN A 98 -15.59 1.37 18.23
N ASN A 99 -16.20 0.32 18.80
CA ASN A 99 -15.94 -0.09 20.18
C ASN A 99 -15.03 -1.32 20.23
N LYS A 100 -13.73 -1.11 20.46
CA LYS A 100 -12.72 -2.19 20.55
C LYS A 100 -13.02 -3.23 21.65
N LYS A 101 -13.89 -2.90 22.61
CA LYS A 101 -14.31 -3.81 23.69
C LYS A 101 -15.56 -4.61 23.34
N ASP A 102 -16.24 -4.28 22.25
CA ASP A 102 -17.39 -5.04 21.78
C ASP A 102 -16.89 -6.38 21.20
N PRO A 103 -17.47 -7.54 21.60
CA PRO A 103 -17.06 -8.84 21.07
C PRO A 103 -17.13 -8.95 19.55
N ALA A 104 -18.00 -8.18 18.89
CA ALA A 104 -18.16 -8.20 17.44
C ALA A 104 -17.22 -7.23 16.70
N PHE A 105 -16.41 -6.42 17.40
CA PHE A 105 -15.56 -5.39 16.78
C PHE A 105 -14.68 -5.94 15.66
N TYR A 106 -13.93 -7.02 15.95
CA TYR A 106 -12.97 -7.58 15.00
C TYR A 106 -13.68 -8.30 13.85
N GLU A 107 -14.73 -9.07 14.13
CA GLU A 107 -15.51 -9.75 13.10
C GLU A 107 -16.18 -8.76 12.14
N LEU A 108 -16.77 -7.68 12.68
CA LEU A 108 -17.41 -6.65 11.87
C LEU A 108 -16.39 -5.87 11.04
N ASN A 109 -15.23 -5.49 11.60
CA ASN A 109 -14.20 -4.80 10.83
C ASN A 109 -13.57 -5.71 9.77
N MET A 110 -13.41 -7.00 10.04
CA MET A 110 -12.98 -7.97 9.02
C MET A 110 -13.97 -8.03 7.84
N ARG A 111 -15.28 -8.06 8.13
CA ARG A 111 -16.31 -8.00 7.07
C ARG A 111 -16.28 -6.69 6.29
N GLU A 112 -15.99 -5.56 6.95
CA GLU A 112 -15.85 -4.27 6.28
C GLU A 112 -14.61 -4.21 5.37
N LEU A 113 -13.54 -4.97 5.66
CA LEU A 113 -12.37 -5.08 4.76
C LEU A 113 -12.70 -5.79 3.44
N ASP A 114 -13.69 -6.68 3.43
CA ASP A 114 -14.16 -7.40 2.23
C ASP A 114 -15.20 -6.62 1.42
N SER A 115 -15.56 -5.40 1.87
CA SER A 115 -16.55 -4.56 1.21
C SER A 115 -16.09 -4.10 -0.18
N ILE A 116 -17.01 -4.03 -1.14
CA ILE A 116 -16.76 -3.43 -2.47
C ILE A 116 -16.58 -1.91 -2.41
N ASP A 117 -17.09 -1.28 -1.33
CA ASP A 117 -17.01 0.14 -1.03
C ASP A 117 -15.66 0.45 -0.34
N LEU A 118 -14.78 1.14 -1.07
CA LEU A 118 -13.45 1.49 -0.58
C LEU A 118 -13.47 2.48 0.60
N ASP A 119 -14.51 3.30 0.75
CA ASP A 119 -14.61 4.21 1.91
C ASP A 119 -14.98 3.43 3.18
N ARG A 120 -15.72 2.33 3.04
CA ARG A 120 -15.95 1.37 4.14
C ARG A 120 -14.68 0.61 4.48
N VAL A 121 -13.97 0.09 3.47
CA VAL A 121 -12.68 -0.58 3.66
C VAL A 121 -11.70 0.35 4.36
N LYS A 122 -11.52 1.59 3.88
CA LYS A 122 -10.62 2.58 4.47
C LYS A 122 -10.91 2.82 5.95
N ARG A 123 -12.19 3.04 6.31
CA ARG A 123 -12.58 3.23 7.72
C ARG A 123 -12.32 2.01 8.57
N ALA A 124 -12.47 0.79 8.04
CA ALA A 124 -12.08 -0.42 8.75
C ALA A 124 -10.57 -0.50 8.97
N VAL A 125 -9.77 -0.17 7.96
CA VAL A 125 -8.31 -0.06 8.06
C VAL A 125 -7.91 0.94 9.15
N GLU A 126 -8.52 2.13 9.17
CA GLU A 126 -8.27 3.16 10.20
C GLU A 126 -8.59 2.65 11.61
N ARG A 127 -9.75 2.00 11.80
CA ARG A 127 -10.14 1.45 13.10
C ARG A 127 -9.21 0.32 13.55
N LEU A 128 -8.74 -0.50 12.62
CA LEU A 128 -7.79 -1.56 12.89
C LEU A 128 -6.38 -1.01 13.20
N ALA A 129 -5.95 0.06 12.55
CA ALA A 129 -4.68 0.72 12.84
C ALA A 129 -4.58 1.19 14.30
N ASP A 130 -5.70 1.55 14.93
CA ASP A 130 -5.74 1.94 16.33
C ASP A 130 -5.99 0.75 17.29
N ALA A 131 -6.29 -0.44 16.79
CA ALA A 131 -6.68 -1.60 17.59
C ALA A 131 -5.51 -2.57 17.78
N GLU A 132 -5.34 -3.07 19.01
CA GLU A 132 -4.35 -4.10 19.29
C GLU A 132 -4.69 -5.40 18.55
N PRO A 133 -3.68 -6.11 18.00
CA PRO A 133 -3.89 -7.39 17.36
C PRO A 133 -4.48 -8.40 18.34
N SER A 134 -5.54 -9.09 17.91
CA SER A 134 -6.15 -10.15 18.72
C SER A 134 -6.56 -11.33 17.83
N ILE A 135 -7.83 -11.70 17.85
CA ILE A 135 -8.42 -12.68 16.92
C ILE A 135 -8.28 -12.18 15.48
N TYR A 136 -8.20 -13.13 14.56
CA TYR A 136 -8.06 -12.90 13.12
C TYR A 136 -6.77 -12.16 12.70
N ARG A 137 -5.72 -12.09 13.54
CA ARG A 137 -4.47 -11.40 13.18
C ARG A 137 -3.93 -11.79 11.80
N THR A 138 -3.79 -13.09 11.56
CA THR A 138 -3.28 -13.62 10.29
C THR A 138 -4.16 -13.22 9.10
N ASP A 139 -5.49 -13.33 9.25
CA ASP A 139 -6.44 -12.98 8.18
C ASP A 139 -6.48 -11.49 7.91
N ILE A 140 -6.50 -10.65 8.96
CA ILE A 140 -6.45 -9.19 8.85
C ILE A 140 -5.13 -8.78 8.18
N SER A 141 -3.99 -9.30 8.65
CA SER A 141 -2.68 -9.03 8.05
C SER A 141 -2.67 -9.38 6.56
N ARG A 142 -3.11 -10.59 6.21
CA ARG A 142 -3.18 -11.06 4.82
C ARG A 142 -4.06 -10.15 3.97
N THR A 143 -5.26 -9.78 4.46
CA THR A 143 -6.18 -8.90 3.73
C THR A 143 -5.60 -7.49 3.55
N LEU A 144 -4.97 -6.92 4.57
CA LEU A 144 -4.29 -5.63 4.46
C LEU A 144 -3.12 -5.68 3.45
N THR A 145 -2.34 -6.75 3.43
CA THR A 145 -1.26 -6.95 2.44
C THR A 145 -1.80 -7.11 1.02
N MET A 146 -2.93 -7.80 0.84
CA MET A 146 -3.60 -7.88 -0.47
C MET A 146 -4.10 -6.51 -0.93
N LEU A 147 -4.71 -5.73 -0.03
CA LEU A 147 -5.17 -4.37 -0.32
C LEU A 147 -4.02 -3.43 -0.68
N MET A 148 -2.86 -3.55 -0.03
CA MET A 148 -1.65 -2.78 -0.37
C MET A 148 -1.20 -2.98 -1.83
N ASN A 149 -1.37 -4.20 -2.37
CA ASN A 149 -0.99 -4.51 -3.75
C ASN A 149 -2.13 -4.27 -4.76
N ASN A 150 -3.30 -3.83 -4.33
CA ASN A 150 -4.43 -3.58 -5.22
C ASN A 150 -4.27 -2.21 -5.91
N GLY A 151 -4.12 -2.20 -7.24
CA GLY A 151 -3.88 -0.99 -8.02
C GLY A 151 -4.97 0.09 -7.93
N GLY A 152 -6.19 -0.26 -7.51
CA GLY A 152 -7.29 0.67 -7.29
C GLY A 152 -7.32 1.33 -5.91
N VAL A 153 -6.53 0.83 -4.96
CA VAL A 153 -6.44 1.37 -3.60
C VAL A 153 -5.43 2.53 -3.57
N LYS A 154 -5.78 3.60 -2.84
CA LYS A 154 -4.96 4.83 -2.74
C LYS A 154 -4.64 5.24 -1.30
N PHE A 155 -5.31 4.66 -0.31
CA PHE A 155 -5.11 4.94 1.12
C PHE A 155 -3.92 4.14 1.70
N HIS A 156 -2.76 4.23 1.03
CA HIS A 156 -1.55 3.49 1.40
C HIS A 156 -0.99 3.91 2.77
N ASP A 157 -1.24 5.16 3.19
CA ASP A 157 -0.84 5.66 4.50
C ASP A 157 -1.60 4.94 5.62
N GLU A 158 -2.93 4.84 5.50
CA GLU A 158 -3.80 4.10 6.41
C GLU A 158 -3.44 2.60 6.46
N LEU A 159 -3.24 1.98 5.29
CA LEU A 159 -2.85 0.57 5.20
C LEU A 159 -1.50 0.31 5.88
N SER A 160 -0.53 1.20 5.69
CA SER A 160 0.79 1.04 6.28
C SER A 160 0.74 1.15 7.80
N ARG A 161 -0.02 2.11 8.34
CA ARG A 161 -0.27 2.19 9.80
C ARG A 161 -0.92 0.92 10.35
N ALA A 162 -1.92 0.38 9.66
CA ALA A 162 -2.57 -0.85 10.08
C ALA A 162 -1.61 -2.05 10.04
N LEU A 163 -0.83 -2.20 8.96
CA LEU A 163 0.15 -3.28 8.83
C LEU A 163 1.28 -3.17 9.87
N ILE A 164 1.73 -1.97 10.22
CA ILE A 164 2.68 -1.78 11.34
C ILE A 164 2.13 -2.39 12.63
N VAL A 165 0.82 -2.40 12.85
CA VAL A 165 0.24 -2.99 14.07
C VAL A 165 -0.03 -4.48 13.89
N TRP A 166 -0.56 -4.89 12.73
CA TRP A 166 -1.15 -6.21 12.53
C TRP A 166 -0.24 -7.24 11.86
N ALA A 167 0.76 -6.80 11.11
CA ALA A 167 1.63 -7.71 10.37
C ALA A 167 2.33 -8.70 11.32
N GLU A 168 2.44 -9.94 10.86
CA GLU A 168 3.26 -10.96 11.50
C GLU A 168 4.69 -10.81 10.98
N GLU A 169 5.59 -10.35 11.84
CA GLU A 169 6.98 -10.07 11.47
C GLU A 169 7.89 -11.30 11.64
N PRO A 170 8.82 -11.54 10.70
CA PRO A 170 8.91 -10.94 9.37
C PRO A 170 7.86 -11.55 8.40
N GLY A 171 7.23 -10.71 7.58
CA GLY A 171 6.10 -11.10 6.74
C GLY A 171 6.05 -10.43 5.35
N PRO A 172 5.05 -10.78 4.52
CA PRO A 172 4.93 -10.27 3.14
C PRO A 172 4.58 -8.77 3.05
N ALA A 173 4.33 -8.10 4.18
CA ALA A 173 3.92 -6.70 4.21
C ALA A 173 5.03 -5.76 3.73
N GLY A 174 6.30 -6.05 4.06
CA GLY A 174 7.44 -5.24 3.63
C GLY A 174 7.66 -5.27 2.11
N GLU A 175 7.53 -6.46 1.49
CA GLU A 175 7.62 -6.62 0.03
C GLU A 175 6.47 -5.91 -0.70
N ALA A 176 5.25 -5.98 -0.15
CA ALA A 176 4.10 -5.26 -0.68
C ALA A 176 4.31 -3.73 -0.63
N ALA A 177 4.79 -3.23 0.50
CA ALA A 177 5.09 -1.82 0.70
C ALA A 177 6.22 -1.33 -0.23
N LEU A 178 7.24 -2.16 -0.49
CA LEU A 178 8.31 -1.86 -1.45
C LEU A 178 7.76 -1.61 -2.86
N LYS A 179 6.91 -2.50 -3.37
CA LYS A 179 6.29 -2.34 -4.71
C LYS A 179 5.54 -1.01 -4.81
N VAL A 180 4.83 -0.64 -3.76
CA VAL A 180 4.12 0.64 -3.69
C VAL A 180 5.10 1.82 -3.66
N LEU A 181 6.17 1.74 -2.86
CA LEU A 181 7.21 2.78 -2.82
C LEU A 181 7.89 2.99 -4.18
N GLU A 182 8.19 1.91 -4.90
CA GLU A 182 8.76 1.98 -6.25
C GLU A 182 7.81 2.71 -7.21
N LYS A 183 6.51 2.46 -7.11
CA LYS A 183 5.49 3.18 -7.88
C LYS A 183 5.50 4.69 -7.55
N TYR A 184 5.46 5.07 -6.28
CA TYR A 184 5.56 6.50 -5.89
C TYR A 184 6.84 7.16 -6.42
N ASN A 185 7.97 6.46 -6.37
CA ASN A 185 9.23 6.95 -6.92
C ASN A 185 9.16 7.17 -8.43
N SER A 186 8.55 6.24 -9.18
CA SER A 186 8.40 6.32 -10.63
C SER A 186 7.42 7.42 -11.07
N GLU A 187 6.38 7.66 -10.28
CA GLU A 187 5.35 8.68 -10.54
C GLU A 187 5.75 10.06 -9.98
N GLU A 188 6.88 10.15 -9.28
CA GLU A 188 7.36 11.34 -8.57
C GLU A 188 6.32 11.96 -7.62
N THR A 189 5.50 11.12 -6.99
CA THR A 189 4.45 11.52 -6.05
C THR A 189 4.95 11.51 -4.61
N THR A 190 4.20 12.18 -3.72
CA THR A 190 4.58 12.27 -2.29
C THR A 190 4.42 10.91 -1.61
N VAL A 191 5.53 10.40 -1.07
CA VAL A 191 5.57 9.11 -0.35
C VAL A 191 5.03 9.31 1.08
N PRO A 192 4.05 8.49 1.52
CA PRO A 192 3.64 8.46 2.92
C PRO A 192 4.77 7.97 3.84
N GLU A 193 4.99 8.65 4.96
CA GLU A 193 6.04 8.27 5.92
C GLU A 193 5.79 6.88 6.53
N SER A 194 4.53 6.55 6.82
CA SER A 194 4.12 5.25 7.34
C SER A 194 4.48 4.09 6.42
N LEU A 195 4.51 4.31 5.11
CA LEU A 195 4.92 3.30 4.12
C LEU A 195 6.40 2.92 4.31
N VAL A 196 7.26 3.93 4.50
CA VAL A 196 8.69 3.69 4.74
C VAL A 196 8.90 3.10 6.13
N ALA A 197 8.16 3.56 7.13
CA ALA A 197 8.20 2.99 8.47
C ALA A 197 7.84 1.49 8.48
N LEU A 198 6.83 1.07 7.70
CA LEU A 198 6.48 -0.34 7.54
C LEU A 198 7.62 -1.15 6.91
N ILE A 199 8.19 -0.66 5.82
CA ILE A 199 9.32 -1.32 5.12
C ILE A 199 10.51 -1.55 6.05
N VAL A 200 10.82 -0.52 6.84
CA VAL A 200 11.91 -0.53 7.82
C VAL A 200 11.62 -1.50 8.95
N LYS A 201 10.39 -1.49 9.49
CA LYS A 201 9.97 -2.39 10.57
C LYS A 201 10.10 -3.86 10.14
N GLU A 202 9.70 -4.16 8.91
CA GLU A 202 9.83 -5.48 8.27
C GLU A 202 11.27 -5.79 7.79
N GLN A 203 12.24 -4.89 8.03
CA GLN A 203 13.65 -5.06 7.66
C GLN A 203 13.86 -5.46 6.19
N THR A 204 13.08 -4.86 5.29
CA THR A 204 13.11 -5.21 3.86
C THR A 204 14.35 -4.62 3.17
N ILE A 205 15.47 -5.35 3.23
CA ILE A 205 16.77 -4.92 2.68
C ILE A 205 16.71 -4.60 1.17
N ALA A 206 15.84 -5.29 0.42
CA ALA A 206 15.62 -5.01 -0.99
C ALA A 206 15.12 -3.57 -1.26
N ALA A 207 14.56 -2.89 -0.26
CA ALA A 207 14.07 -1.52 -0.38
C ALA A 207 15.15 -0.44 -0.29
N ILE A 208 16.40 -0.79 0.06
CA ILE A 208 17.50 0.17 0.21
C ILE A 208 17.65 1.10 -1.00
N PRO A 209 17.62 0.63 -2.27
CA PRO A 209 17.71 1.52 -3.42
C PRO A 209 16.52 2.49 -3.55
N ALA A 210 15.31 2.04 -3.24
CA ALA A 210 14.09 2.85 -3.31
C ALA A 210 14.07 3.92 -2.19
N ILE A 211 14.47 3.56 -0.97
CA ILE A 211 14.60 4.51 0.15
C ILE A 211 15.75 5.49 -0.09
N ASN A 212 16.87 5.03 -0.65
CA ASN A 212 17.96 5.92 -1.04
C ASN A 212 17.47 6.99 -2.03
N THR A 213 16.58 6.64 -2.95
CA THR A 213 16.04 7.58 -3.96
C THR A 213 15.28 8.73 -3.31
N ILE A 214 14.43 8.46 -2.32
CA ILE A 214 13.68 9.49 -1.60
C ILE A 214 14.57 10.27 -0.63
N TRP A 215 15.54 9.61 0.01
CA TRP A 215 16.51 10.26 0.89
C TRP A 215 17.39 11.26 0.14
N LEU A 216 17.85 10.95 -1.08
CA LEU A 216 18.60 11.90 -1.91
C LEU A 216 17.80 13.18 -2.21
N LYS A 217 16.47 13.08 -2.31
CA LYS A 217 15.56 14.21 -2.57
C LYS A 217 15.28 15.04 -1.31
N ASN A 218 15.09 14.38 -0.16
CA ASN A 218 14.82 15.04 1.12
C ASN A 218 15.52 14.32 2.29
N PRO A 219 16.82 14.59 2.51
CA PRO A 219 17.60 13.88 3.52
C PRO A 219 17.05 14.05 4.94
N ASN A 220 16.61 15.27 5.27
CA ASN A 220 16.11 15.60 6.60
C ASN A 220 14.84 14.80 6.99
N LEU A 221 13.98 14.47 6.02
CA LEU A 221 12.77 13.69 6.27
C LEU A 221 13.08 12.19 6.43
N TRP A 222 13.97 11.66 5.58
CA TRP A 222 14.12 10.21 5.45
C TRP A 222 15.30 9.63 6.22
N GLU A 223 16.22 10.45 6.73
CA GLU A 223 17.37 10.00 7.53
C GLU A 223 16.97 9.08 8.69
N VAL A 224 15.92 9.47 9.44
CA VAL A 224 15.45 8.74 10.62
C VAL A 224 14.94 7.34 10.30
N HIS A 225 14.39 7.13 9.10
CA HIS A 225 13.94 5.82 8.64
C HIS A 225 15.07 5.05 7.99
N TYR A 226 15.90 5.72 7.20
CA TYR A 226 16.94 5.06 6.42
C TYR A 226 17.99 4.41 7.31
N LYS A 227 18.32 5.03 8.45
CA LYS A 227 19.28 4.48 9.43
C LYS A 227 18.85 3.15 10.04
N GLU A 228 17.56 2.89 10.14
CA GLU A 228 17.03 1.69 10.80
C GLU A 228 17.29 0.41 9.99
N LEU A 229 17.72 0.54 8.73
CA LEU A 229 18.25 -0.56 7.90
C LEU A 229 19.72 -0.89 8.22
N GLY A 230 20.32 -0.18 9.17
CA GLY A 230 21.65 -0.44 9.71
C GLY A 230 22.77 -0.35 8.68
N SER A 231 23.84 -1.12 8.89
CA SER A 231 25.04 -1.07 8.05
C SER A 231 24.82 -1.47 6.58
N ALA A 232 23.66 -2.04 6.23
CA ALA A 232 23.35 -2.42 4.86
C ALA A 232 23.29 -1.22 3.90
N ILE A 233 23.01 -0.02 4.41
CA ILE A 233 22.92 1.21 3.60
C ILE A 233 24.28 1.86 3.32
N GLU A 234 25.32 1.46 4.07
CA GLU A 234 26.66 2.06 4.07
C GLU A 234 27.23 2.28 2.64
N PRO A 235 27.14 1.32 1.69
CA PRO A 235 27.69 1.52 0.35
C PRO A 235 27.02 2.65 -0.45
N MET A 236 25.74 2.92 -0.21
CA MET A 236 25.03 4.00 -0.90
C MET A 236 25.29 5.35 -0.25
N VAL A 237 25.29 5.39 1.09
CA VAL A 237 25.57 6.60 1.87
C VAL A 237 27.00 7.09 1.64
N LEU A 238 27.98 6.19 1.54
CA LEU A 238 29.38 6.53 1.25
C LEU A 238 29.56 7.34 -0.04
N LYS A 239 28.68 7.17 -1.03
CA LYS A 239 28.74 7.94 -2.29
C LYS A 239 28.39 9.41 -2.10
N GLN A 240 27.74 9.77 -0.98
CA GLN A 240 27.20 11.11 -0.72
C GLN A 240 28.00 11.95 0.28
N ILE A 241 29.09 11.40 0.84
CA ILE A 241 29.95 12.12 1.81
C ILE A 241 30.62 13.37 1.24
N ASN A 242 30.71 13.46 -0.09
CA ASN A 242 31.20 14.63 -0.84
C ASN A 242 30.08 15.32 -1.65
N ALA A 243 28.81 15.08 -1.31
CA ALA A 243 27.69 15.68 -2.03
C ALA A 243 27.78 17.21 -2.01
N LYS A 244 27.44 17.86 -3.13
CA LYS A 244 27.39 19.33 -3.23
C LYS A 244 26.32 19.92 -2.32
N SER A 245 25.19 19.23 -2.22
CA SER A 245 24.09 19.57 -1.31
C SER A 245 24.56 19.45 0.15
N ALA A 246 24.58 20.57 0.88
CA ALA A 246 24.98 20.57 2.29
C ALA A 246 24.07 19.71 3.19
N PRO A 247 22.72 19.75 3.06
CA PRO A 247 21.84 18.85 3.81
C PRO A 247 22.15 17.37 3.55
N LEU A 248 22.36 16.99 2.29
CA LEU A 248 22.65 15.60 1.93
C LEU A 248 24.02 15.15 2.46
N ARG A 249 25.04 15.98 2.33
CA ARG A 249 26.39 15.69 2.85
C ARG A 249 26.37 15.53 4.37
N ARG A 250 25.69 16.45 5.07
CA ARG A 250 25.51 16.38 6.52
C ARG A 250 24.82 15.09 6.93
N SER A 251 23.68 14.79 6.30
CA SER A 251 22.92 13.56 6.56
C SER A 251 23.76 12.31 6.33
N ALA A 252 24.53 12.27 5.24
CA ALA A 252 25.42 11.14 4.95
C ALA A 252 26.48 10.92 6.05
N LEU A 253 27.12 11.99 6.53
CA LEU A 253 28.10 11.89 7.62
C LEU A 253 27.47 11.45 8.94
N GLN A 254 26.26 11.95 9.25
CA GLN A 254 25.50 11.53 10.43
C GLN A 254 25.15 10.03 10.36
N LEU A 255 24.58 9.59 9.24
CA LEU A 255 24.26 8.18 9.00
C LEU A 255 25.49 7.30 9.14
N LEU A 256 26.65 7.66 8.57
CA LEU A 256 27.87 6.86 8.71
C LEU A 256 28.38 6.82 10.15
N GLY A 257 28.23 7.88 10.94
CA GLY A 257 28.55 7.81 12.37
C GLY A 257 27.64 6.85 13.15
N GLU A 258 26.35 6.78 12.78
CA GLU A 258 25.37 5.93 13.45
C GLU A 258 25.43 4.47 12.98
N ILE A 259 25.58 4.20 11.68
CA ILE A 259 25.49 2.84 11.11
C ILE A 259 26.74 2.34 10.40
N GLY A 260 27.75 3.20 10.22
CA GLY A 260 28.95 2.87 9.48
C GLY A 260 29.78 1.78 10.15
N THR A 261 30.57 1.10 9.33
CA THR A 261 31.51 0.07 9.79
C THR A 261 32.94 0.52 9.50
N ASN A 262 33.92 -0.32 9.84
CA ASN A 262 35.32 -0.09 9.50
C ASN A 262 35.56 0.18 8.01
N LYS A 263 34.63 -0.21 7.12
CA LYS A 263 34.69 0.07 5.68
C LYS A 263 34.60 1.57 5.36
N SER A 264 33.97 2.36 6.23
CA SER A 264 33.82 3.80 6.05
C SER A 264 35.03 4.62 6.52
N LEU A 265 35.85 4.09 7.42
CA LEU A 265 36.92 4.84 8.08
C LEU A 265 37.90 5.48 7.09
N SER A 266 38.39 4.72 6.11
CA SER A 266 39.35 5.26 5.14
C SER A 266 38.76 6.39 4.30
N ALA A 267 37.46 6.30 3.95
CA ALA A 267 36.79 7.36 3.21
C ALA A 267 36.57 8.61 4.05
N LEU A 268 36.21 8.44 5.34
CA LEU A 268 36.02 9.53 6.30
C LEU A 268 37.35 10.21 6.65
N GLN A 269 38.44 9.47 6.84
CA GLN A 269 39.75 10.06 7.13
C GLN A 269 40.20 11.02 6.03
N ASN A 270 39.97 10.67 4.75
CA ASN A 270 40.29 11.51 3.60
C ASN A 270 39.45 12.81 3.52
N LEU A 271 38.36 12.94 4.27
CA LEU A 271 37.51 14.14 4.30
C LEU A 271 37.96 15.19 5.31
N THR A 272 38.83 14.83 6.26
CA THR A 272 39.25 15.72 7.35
C THR A 272 40.05 16.94 6.87
N ASP A 273 40.55 16.90 5.64
CA ASP A 273 41.32 17.98 4.98
C ASP A 273 40.44 19.04 4.27
N THR A 274 39.12 18.95 4.35
CA THR A 274 38.19 19.75 3.51
C THR A 274 38.03 21.23 3.90
N GLY A 275 38.73 21.73 4.92
CA GLY A 275 38.71 23.14 5.36
C GLY A 275 37.36 23.65 5.91
N ASN A 276 36.27 22.91 5.76
CA ASN A 276 34.94 23.24 6.29
C ASN A 276 34.80 22.74 7.74
N PRO A 277 34.61 23.63 8.73
CA PRO A 277 34.56 23.24 10.14
C PRO A 277 33.41 22.29 10.50
N GLU A 278 32.24 22.43 9.88
CA GLU A 278 31.08 21.57 10.13
C GLU A 278 31.34 20.16 9.59
N VAL A 279 31.84 20.06 8.36
CA VAL A 279 32.19 18.76 7.74
C VAL A 279 33.26 18.06 8.57
N ARG A 280 34.30 18.78 9.00
CA ARG A 280 35.35 18.23 9.85
C ARG A 280 34.78 17.69 11.17
N LEU A 281 33.97 18.48 11.87
CA LEU A 281 33.35 18.07 13.13
C LEU A 281 32.49 16.80 12.98
N LEU A 282 31.64 16.75 11.95
CA LEU A 282 30.78 15.58 11.70
C LEU A 282 31.60 14.34 11.31
N THR A 283 32.66 14.53 10.52
CA THR A 283 33.57 13.46 10.10
C THR A 283 34.33 12.89 11.30
N ASP A 284 34.91 13.75 12.14
CA ASP A 284 35.64 13.35 13.34
C ASP A 284 34.73 12.55 14.30
N ARG A 285 33.49 13.03 14.52
CA ARG A 285 32.49 12.31 15.32
C ARG A 285 32.10 10.96 14.72
N ALA A 286 31.96 10.88 13.39
CA ALA A 286 31.64 9.63 12.73
C ALA A 286 32.79 8.62 12.88
N ILE A 287 34.05 9.04 12.69
CA ILE A 287 35.24 8.20 12.89
C ILE A 287 35.32 7.71 14.34
N GLU A 288 35.13 8.60 15.32
CA GLU A 288 35.13 8.26 16.73
C GLU A 288 34.03 7.22 17.06
N SER A 289 32.82 7.44 16.55
CA SER A 289 31.67 6.55 16.79
C SER A 289 31.88 5.15 16.20
N ILE A 290 32.50 5.06 15.03
CA ILE A 290 32.84 3.77 14.40
C ILE A 290 33.98 3.08 15.15
N SER A 291 35.01 3.83 15.58
CA SER A 291 36.20 3.26 16.22
C SER A 291 35.94 2.75 17.64
N ASN A 292 34.92 3.29 18.31
CA ASN A 292 34.55 2.93 19.69
C ASN A 292 33.50 1.81 19.77
N ARG A 293 33.06 1.24 18.65
CA ARG A 293 32.02 0.21 18.58
C ARG A 293 32.62 -1.19 18.47
#